data_AF-A0A670XVT2-F1
#
_entry.id   AF-A0A670XVT2-F1
#
_cell.length_a   1.000
_cell.length_b   1.000
_cell.length_c   1.000
_cell.angle_alpha   90.00
_cell.angle_beta   90.00
_cell.angle_gamma   90.00
#
_symmetry.space_group_name_H-M   'P 1'
#
loop_
_entity.id
_entity.type
_entity.pdbx_description
1 polymer ?
#
loop_
_entity_poly.entity_id
_entity_poly.type
_entity_poly.pdbx_seq_one_letter_code
_entity_poly.pdbx_strand_id
1 'polypeptide(L)' 'KNLPFNSILCFHSIYDLAFKPDGTQLIIASGNRLLVYDTSDGTLIQPLKAHKDTVYCVAYAKDGNMKSTVYILYNYI' A
#
# COMPACT_ATOMS: atom_id res chain seq x y z
N LYS A 1 -14.32 12.55 18.65
CA LYS A 1 -14.18 11.43 19.62
C LYS A 1 -12.68 11.28 19.88
N ASN A 2 -12.20 11.72 21.04
CA ASN A 2 -10.76 11.76 21.35
C ASN A 2 -10.25 10.33 21.57
N LEU A 3 -9.23 9.93 20.82
CA LEU A 3 -8.50 8.69 21.10
C LEU A 3 -7.67 8.88 22.38
N PRO A 4 -7.62 7.90 23.30
CA PRO A 4 -6.82 8.02 24.51
C PRO A 4 -5.32 8.08 24.15
N PHE A 5 -4.60 9.02 24.76
CA PHE A 5 -3.18 9.34 24.59
C PHE A 5 -2.18 8.22 24.96
N ASN A 6 -2.61 6.95 24.97
CA ASN A 6 -1.76 5.78 25.27
C ASN A 6 -1.55 4.85 24.07
N SER A 7 -1.90 5.29 22.87
CA SER A 7 -1.49 4.59 21.66
C SER A 7 -0.09 5.09 21.30
N ILE A 8 0.96 4.35 21.65
CA ILE A 8 2.24 4.49 20.95
C ILE A 8 1.96 3.99 19.53
N LEU A 9 1.56 4.92 18.67
CA LEU A 9 1.38 4.65 17.26
C LEU A 9 2.80 4.51 16.69
N CYS A 10 3.28 3.27 16.64
CA CYS A 10 4.47 2.94 15.87
C CYS A 10 4.09 3.02 14.40
N PHE A 11 4.31 4.17 13.80
CA PHE A 11 4.12 4.36 12.38
C PHE A 11 5.34 3.82 11.63
N HIS A 12 5.11 2.89 10.70
CA HIS A 12 6.13 2.54 9.73
C HIS A 12 6.26 3.67 8.71
N SER A 13 7.48 3.95 8.26
CA SER A 13 7.72 4.91 7.18
C SER A 13 6.98 4.51 5.92
N ILE A 14 6.42 5.49 5.23
CA ILE A 14 5.85 5.32 3.90
C ILE A 14 6.94 5.60 2.87
N TYR A 15 7.17 4.65 1.98
CA TYR A 15 8.21 4.77 0.96
C TYR A 15 7.66 5.14 -0.41
N ASP A 16 6.48 4.63 -0.76
CA ASP A 16 5.86 4.87 -2.06
C ASP A 16 4.36 4.57 -2.03
N LEU A 17 3.64 5.07 -3.02
CA LEU A 17 2.21 4.86 -3.21
C LEU A 17 1.84 4.80 -4.69
N ALA A 18 0.80 4.03 -5.00
CA ALA A 18 0.27 3.96 -6.36
C ALA A 18 -1.25 3.79 -6.38
N PHE A 19 -1.91 4.51 -7.28
CA PHE A 19 -3.31 4.29 -7.58
C PHE A 19 -3.48 3.14 -8.57
N LYS A 20 -4.53 2.34 -8.35
CA LYS A 20 -5.02 1.44 -9.38
C LYS A 20 -5.49 2.28 -10.58
N PRO A 21 -5.29 1.84 -11.82
CA PRO A 21 -5.65 2.64 -13.00
C PRO A 21 -7.13 3.04 -13.09
N ASP A 22 -8.04 2.26 -12.49
CA ASP A 22 -9.47 2.58 -12.43
C ASP A 22 -9.83 3.53 -11.27
N GLY A 23 -8.84 3.93 -10.47
CA GLY A 23 -9.00 4.83 -9.33
C GLY A 23 -9.65 4.21 -8.11
N THR A 24 -10.03 2.93 -8.13
CA THR A 24 -10.81 2.30 -7.03
C THR A 24 -9.97 1.92 -5.81
N GLN A 25 -8.64 1.85 -5.98
CA GLN A 25 -7.74 1.44 -4.92
C GLN A 25 -6.48 2.29 -4.88
N LEU A 26 -5.96 2.46 -3.67
CA LEU A 26 -4.65 3.02 -3.37
C LEU A 26 -3.81 1.95 -2.68
N ILE A 27 -2.61 1.67 -3.18
CA ILE A 27 -1.63 0.85 -2.49
C ILE A 27 -0.52 1.71 -1.92
N ILE A 28 -0.11 1.39 -0.69
CA ILE A 28 0.93 2.11 0.05
C ILE A 28 1.99 1.12 0.52
N ALA A 29 3.26 1.42 0.22
CA ALA A 29 4.42 0.72 0.76
C ALA A 29 4.79 1.27 2.14
N SER A 30 4.63 0.46 3.18
CA SER A 30 4.81 0.84 4.59
C SER A 30 5.71 -0.14 5.32
N GLY A 31 6.98 0.22 5.50
CA GLY A 31 7.99 -0.73 5.98
C GLY A 31 8.03 -1.98 5.10
N ASN A 32 7.87 -3.16 5.69
CA ASN A 32 7.79 -4.43 4.97
C ASN A 32 6.36 -4.86 4.57
N ARG A 33 5.39 -3.94 4.64
CA ARG A 33 3.98 -4.20 4.38
C ARG A 33 3.48 -3.39 3.20
N LEU A 34 2.46 -3.91 2.55
CA LEU A 34 1.63 -3.14 1.64
C LEU A 34 0.24 -2.97 2.23
N LEU A 35 -0.27 -1.75 2.20
CA LEU A 35 -1.61 -1.41 2.65
C LEU A 35 -2.45 -1.05 1.43
N VAL A 36 -3.58 -1.73 1.26
CA VAL A 36 -4.53 -1.45 0.18
C VAL A 36 -5.75 -0.76 0.76
N TYR A 37 -6.06 0.42 0.25
CA TYR A 37 -7.20 1.24 0.66
C TYR A 37 -8.23 1.35 -0.46
N ASP A 38 -9.50 1.42 -0.08
CA ASP A 38 -10.57 1.90 -0.94
C ASP A 38 -10.48 3.42 -1.03
N THR A 39 -10.52 3.97 -2.23
CA THR A 39 -10.36 5.41 -2.45
C THR A 39 -11.65 6.19 -2.22
N SER A 40 -12.80 5.54 -2.21
CA SER A 40 -14.10 6.21 -2.05
C SER A 40 -14.33 6.69 -0.62
N ASP A 41 -13.87 5.93 0.37
CA ASP A 41 -14.11 6.20 1.78
C ASP A 41 -12.85 6.12 2.66
N GLY A 42 -11.70 5.73 2.09
CA GLY A 42 -10.44 5.58 2.82
C GLY A 42 -10.38 4.33 3.70
N THR A 43 -11.27 3.36 3.52
CA THR A 43 -11.28 2.11 4.28
C THR A 43 -10.08 1.26 3.91
N LEU A 44 -9.38 0.70 4.92
CA LEU A 44 -8.33 -0.28 4.70
C LEU A 44 -8.96 -1.61 4.25
N ILE A 45 -8.78 -1.98 2.99
CA ILE A 45 -9.27 -3.24 2.41
C ILE A 45 -8.39 -4.40 2.88
N GLN A 46 -7.07 -4.26 2.78
CA GLN A 46 -6.17 -5.36 3.07
C GLN A 46 -4.75 -4.92 3.47
N PRO A 47 -4.20 -5.46 4.57
CA PRO A 47 -2.77 -5.46 4.82
C PRO A 47 -2.12 -6.71 4.21
N LEU A 48 -1.22 -6.52 3.25
CA LEU A 48 -0.42 -7.59 2.67
C LEU A 48 0.96 -7.59 3.33
N LYS A 49 1.29 -8.68 4.05
CA LYS A 49 2.68 -9.00 4.39
C LYS A 49 3.35 -9.59 3.15
N ALA A 50 3.73 -8.73 2.22
CA ALA A 50 4.32 -9.17 0.97
C ALA A 50 5.78 -9.61 1.15
N HIS A 51 6.53 -8.96 2.06
CA HIS A 51 7.99 -9.06 2.09
C HIS A 51 8.60 -9.17 3.50
N LYS A 52 9.79 -9.77 3.58
CA LYS A 52 10.58 -9.87 4.82
C LYS A 52 11.32 -8.57 5.16
N ASP A 53 11.62 -7.77 4.14
CA ASP A 53 12.34 -6.49 4.24
C ASP A 53 11.48 -5.33 3.71
N THR A 54 12.00 -4.11 3.84
CA THR A 54 11.39 -2.85 3.45
C THR A 54 11.02 -2.84 1.97
N VAL A 55 9.79 -2.43 1.69
CA VAL A 55 9.29 -2.20 0.33
C VAL A 55 9.49 -0.74 0.01
N TYR A 56 10.32 -0.46 -0.99
CA TYR A 56 10.65 0.90 -1.38
C TYR A 56 9.78 1.45 -2.51
N CYS A 57 9.20 0.59 -3.35
CA CYS A 57 8.45 1.01 -4.52
C CYS A 57 7.28 0.06 -4.83
N VAL A 58 6.15 0.63 -5.27
CA VAL A 58 4.94 -0.10 -5.66
C VAL A 58 4.35 0.46 -6.95
N ALA A 59 3.82 -0.42 -7.79
CA ALA A 59 3.08 -0.02 -8.99
C ALA A 59 1.93 -0.97 -9.28
N TYR A 60 0.84 -0.44 -9.85
CA TYR A 60 -0.13 -1.27 -10.55
C TYR A 60 0.31 -1.42 -12.00
N ALA A 61 0.38 -2.65 -12.50
CA ALA A 61 0.45 -2.87 -13.94
C ALA A 61 -0.93 -3.22 -14.49
N LYS A 62 -1.14 -2.87 -15.75
CA LYS A 62 -2.35 -3.17 -16.52
C LYS A 62 -1.98 -4.23 -17.53
N ASP A 63 -2.35 -5.49 -17.28
CA ASP A 63 -2.29 -6.48 -18.36
C ASP A 63 -3.42 -6.17 -19.35
N GLY A 64 -3.16 -6.37 -20.65
CA GLY A 64 -4.07 -6.02 -21.75
C GLY A 64 -5.50 -6.60 -21.65
N ASN A 65 -5.76 -7.49 -20.69
CA ASN A 65 -7.05 -8.10 -20.37
C ASN A 65 -7.82 -7.42 -19.21
N MET A 66 -7.62 -6.12 -18.98
CA MET A 66 -8.32 -5.30 -17.96
C MET A 66 -8.09 -5.73 -16.49
N LYS A 67 -7.28 -6.75 -16.22
CA LYS A 67 -6.88 -7.11 -14.86
C LYS A 67 -5.67 -6.26 -14.46
N SER A 68 -5.85 -5.43 -13.43
CA SER A 68 -4.74 -4.72 -12.81
C SER A 68 -4.12 -5.62 -11.74
N THR A 69 -2.85 -5.97 -11.90
CA THR A 69 -2.07 -6.74 -10.92
C THR A 69 -1.10 -5.79 -10.23
N VAL A 70 -0.94 -5.94 -8.92
CA VAL A 70 0.06 -5.19 -8.15
C VAL A 70 1.43 -5.81 -8.42
N TYR A 71 2.36 -5.03 -8.95
CA TYR A 71 3.76 -5.40 -9.06
C TYR A 71 4.55 -4.69 -7.95
N ILE A 72 5.46 -5.42 -7.33
CA ILE A 72 6.33 -4.92 -6.28
C ILE A 72 7.73 -4.92 -6.85
N LEU A 73 8.28 -3.74 -7.08
CA LEU A 73 9.62 -3.59 -7.64
C LEU A 73 10.60 -3.40 -6.48
N TYR A 74 11.40 -4.43 -6.23
CA TYR A 74 12.62 -4.26 -5.46
C TYR A 74 13.63 -3.52 -6.33
N ASN A 75 13.94 -2.28 -5.99
CA ASN A 75 15.18 -1.66 -6.44
C ASN A 75 16.12 -1.57 -5.23
N TYR A 76 17.08 -2.48 -5.19
CA TYR A 76 18.39 -2.16 -4.62
C TYR A 76 19.19 -1.53 -5.77
N ILE A 77 19.61 -0.29 -5.59
CA ILE A 77 20.87 0.16 -6.19
C ILE A 77 21.99 -0.29 -5.25
#